data_AF-A0A6N9STD0-F1
#
_entry.id   AF-A0A6N9STD0-F1
#
_cell.length_a   1.000
_cell.length_b   1.000
_cell.length_c   1.000
_cell.angle_alpha   90.00
_cell.angle_beta   90.00
_cell.angle_gamma   90.00
#
_symmetry.space_group_name_H-M   'P 1'
#
loop_
_entity.id
_entity.type
_entity.pdbx_description
1 polymer ?
#
loop_
_entity_poly.entity_id
_entity_poly.type
_entity_poly.pdbx_seq_one_letter_code
_entity_poly.pdbx_strand_id
1 'polypeptide(L)'
;MKNIKSLVSLPLLLWVVLNPVSAIAAVYAGTVLDAKTRKPLENAFVTLGTTVVRTDFKGKFIINGSGDKLGIRAYGHTRVDAPLSRDSAPIILAPFIPKAIYLSFYGIGDKSLRHAALDVIQRTEVNALVIDLKGDRGGVSFKSSIPLA
;
A
#
# COMPACT_ATOMS: atom_id res chain seq x y z
N MET A 1 -39.31 -74.42 -9.32
CA MET A 1 -40.29 -73.45 -8.79
C MET A 1 -39.55 -72.19 -8.36
N LYS A 2 -39.86 -71.04 -8.98
CA LYS A 2 -39.82 -69.64 -8.47
C LYS A 2 -38.51 -69.11 -7.82
N ASN A 3 -37.95 -67.93 -8.10
CA ASN A 3 -38.37 -66.77 -8.87
C ASN A 3 -37.20 -65.76 -9.01
N ILE A 4 -37.22 -65.05 -10.13
CA ILE A 4 -36.54 -63.80 -10.49
C ILE A 4 -36.73 -62.68 -9.44
N LYS A 5 -35.70 -61.81 -9.26
CA LYS A 5 -35.81 -60.32 -9.26
C LYS A 5 -34.44 -59.62 -9.28
N SER A 6 -34.28 -58.72 -10.25
CA SER A 6 -33.19 -57.74 -10.44
C SER A 6 -33.34 -56.51 -9.55
N LEU A 7 -32.22 -55.83 -9.22
CA LEU A 7 -32.13 -54.37 -8.95
C LEU A 7 -30.62 -54.01 -8.89
N VAL A 8 -29.99 -53.46 -9.95
CA VAL A 8 -29.87 -52.05 -10.38
C VAL A 8 -29.43 -51.06 -9.29
N SER A 9 -28.32 -50.35 -9.62
CA SER A 9 -27.75 -49.07 -9.10
C SER A 9 -27.20 -49.06 -7.65
N LEU A 10 -26.12 -48.37 -7.26
CA LEU A 10 -25.45 -47.14 -7.70
C LEU A 10 -24.06 -47.09 -6.98
N PRO A 11 -22.95 -46.56 -7.53
CA PRO A 11 -21.65 -46.63 -6.86
C PRO A 11 -21.62 -45.74 -5.61
N LEU A 12 -21.31 -46.36 -4.47
CA LEU A 12 -21.20 -45.73 -3.16
C LEU A 12 -19.78 -45.14 -3.00
N LEU A 13 -19.72 -43.88 -2.56
CA LEU A 13 -18.56 -43.21 -1.93
C LEU A 13 -17.43 -42.68 -2.84
N LEU A 14 -17.76 -41.76 -3.75
CA LEU A 14 -16.87 -40.64 -4.07
C LEU A 14 -17.24 -39.44 -3.18
N TRP A 15 -16.94 -39.52 -1.88
CA TRP A 15 -17.18 -38.44 -0.90
C TRP A 15 -15.90 -38.19 -0.08
N VAL A 16 -14.81 -37.87 -0.78
CA VAL A 16 -13.61 -37.32 -0.13
C VAL A 16 -13.51 -35.84 -0.49
N VAL A 17 -14.21 -35.04 0.32
CA VAL A 17 -13.75 -33.77 0.89
C VAL A 17 -13.34 -32.67 -0.11
N LEU A 18 -14.33 -31.99 -0.69
CA LEU A 18 -14.24 -30.56 -0.97
C LEU A 18 -14.45 -29.81 0.35
N ASN A 19 -13.45 -29.83 1.24
CA ASN A 19 -13.39 -28.84 2.32
C ASN A 19 -12.91 -27.54 1.67
N PRO A 20 -13.73 -26.48 1.52
CA PRO A 20 -13.17 -25.17 1.28
C PRO A 20 -12.29 -24.88 2.49
N VAL A 21 -10.98 -24.82 2.30
CA VAL A 21 -10.07 -24.23 3.28
C VAL A 21 -10.59 -22.81 3.45
N SER A 22 -11.37 -22.60 4.51
CA SER A 22 -11.77 -21.27 4.90
C SER A 22 -10.46 -20.58 5.26
N ALA A 23 -10.02 -19.66 4.39
CA ALA A 23 -8.88 -18.82 4.70
C ALA A 23 -9.23 -18.10 6.00
N ILE A 24 -8.59 -18.51 7.09
CA ILE A 24 -8.76 -17.88 8.39
C ILE A 24 -8.32 -16.43 8.18
N ALA A 25 -9.27 -15.49 8.25
CA ALA A 25 -8.96 -14.08 8.23
C ALA A 25 -8.01 -13.81 9.40
N ALA A 26 -6.75 -13.53 9.10
CA ALA A 26 -5.76 -13.28 10.13
C ALA A 26 -6.02 -11.89 10.72
N VAL A 27 -6.02 -11.84 12.05
CA VAL A 27 -6.16 -10.61 12.82
C VAL A 27 -4.76 -10.11 13.16
N TYR A 28 -4.44 -8.90 12.73
CA TYR A 28 -3.20 -8.21 13.08
C TYR A 28 -3.52 -6.98 13.92
N ALA A 29 -2.72 -6.76 14.95
CA ALA A 29 -2.84 -5.60 15.82
C ALA A 29 -1.46 -4.99 16.03
N GLY A 30 -1.41 -3.69 16.26
CA GLY A 30 -0.16 -2.99 16.48
C GLY A 30 -0.36 -1.57 16.97
N THR A 31 0.75 -0.89 17.21
CA THR A 31 0.78 0.53 17.59
C THR A 31 1.71 1.28 16.65
N VAL A 32 1.30 2.44 16.18
CA VAL A 32 2.05 3.30 15.27
C VAL A 32 2.51 4.55 16.03
N LEU A 33 3.81 4.82 16.00
CA LEU A 33 4.42 5.95 16.70
C LEU A 33 5.23 6.82 15.73
N ASP A 34 5.34 8.10 16.07
CA ASP A 34 6.28 9.05 15.45
C ASP A 34 7.72 8.68 15.87
N ALA A 35 8.64 8.60 14.90
CA ALA A 35 10.04 8.23 15.14
C ALA A 35 10.79 9.22 16.03
N LYS A 36 10.50 10.52 15.88
CA LYS A 36 11.20 11.61 16.55
C LYS A 36 10.61 11.87 17.93
N THR A 37 9.29 11.97 18.03
CA THR A 37 8.62 12.34 19.29
C THR A 37 8.23 11.15 20.15
N ARG A 38 8.24 9.93 19.57
CA ARG A 38 7.75 8.69 20.20
C ARG A 38 6.28 8.74 20.61
N LYS A 39 5.54 9.78 20.20
CA LYS A 39 4.11 9.91 20.47
C LYS A 39 3.31 9.01 19.55
N PRO A 40 2.12 8.54 19.99
CA PRO A 40 1.24 7.80 19.11
C PRO A 40 0.75 8.63 17.93
N LEU A 41 0.65 7.99 16.77
CA LEU A 41 0.10 8.59 15.56
C LEU A 41 -1.37 8.17 15.43
N GLU A 42 -2.27 9.10 15.77
CA GLU A 42 -3.70 8.96 15.52
C GLU A 42 -4.01 9.09 14.02
N ASN A 43 -5.06 8.42 13.55
CA ASN A 43 -5.57 8.49 12.18
C ASN A 43 -4.58 8.05 11.08
N ALA A 44 -3.47 7.39 11.44
CA ALA A 44 -2.58 6.74 10.50
C ALA A 44 -3.33 5.62 9.77
N PHE A 45 -3.15 5.52 8.45
CA PHE A 45 -3.74 4.47 7.65
C PHE A 45 -2.90 3.21 7.76
N VAL A 46 -3.57 2.09 8.01
CA VAL A 46 -2.99 0.75 7.97
C VAL A 46 -3.72 -0.04 6.90
N THR A 47 -2.98 -0.57 5.93
CA THR A 47 -3.50 -1.32 4.79
C THR A 47 -3.02 -2.76 4.83
N LEU A 48 -3.91 -3.72 4.61
CA LEU A 48 -3.61 -5.12 4.39
C LEU A 48 -4.40 -5.61 3.19
N GLY A 49 -3.72 -5.90 2.08
CA GLY A 49 -4.38 -6.20 0.81
C GLY A 49 -5.31 -5.04 0.41
N THR A 50 -6.62 -5.30 0.37
CA THR A 50 -7.67 -4.32 0.04
C THR A 50 -8.30 -3.66 1.29
N THR A 51 -8.03 -4.18 2.49
CA THR A 51 -8.59 -3.65 3.74
C THR A 51 -7.77 -2.46 4.21
N VAL A 52 -8.44 -1.40 4.66
CA VAL A 52 -7.81 -0.22 5.26
C VAL A 52 -8.50 0.12 6.57
N VAL A 53 -7.72 0.30 7.63
CA VAL A 53 -8.19 0.82 8.92
C VAL A 53 -7.39 2.06 9.31
N ARG A 54 -7.85 2.77 10.34
CA ARG A 54 -7.13 3.89 10.95
C ARG A 54 -6.74 3.58 12.38
N THR A 55 -5.62 4.14 12.82
CA THR A 55 -5.22 4.10 14.23
C THR A 55 -6.08 5.00 15.10
N ASP A 56 -6.31 4.59 16.35
CA ASP A 56 -6.98 5.39 17.37
C ASP A 56 -6.05 6.47 17.97
N PHE A 57 -6.57 7.23 18.94
CA PHE A 57 -5.82 8.28 19.66
C PHE A 57 -4.58 7.76 20.43
N LYS A 58 -4.49 6.45 20.70
CA LYS A 58 -3.32 5.78 21.29
C LYS A 58 -2.42 5.18 20.20
N GLY A 59 -2.65 5.50 18.93
CA GLY A 59 -1.90 4.99 17.78
C GLY A 59 -2.15 3.50 17.50
N LYS A 60 -3.16 2.88 18.14
CA LYS A 60 -3.41 1.44 18.01
C LYS A 60 -4.31 1.14 16.83
N PHE A 61 -4.10 0.00 16.20
CA PHE A 61 -4.98 -0.53 15.18
C PHE A 61 -5.24 -2.02 15.39
N ILE A 62 -6.35 -2.49 14.85
CA ILE A 62 -6.65 -3.91 14.61
C ILE A 62 -7.16 -4.02 13.19
N ILE A 63 -6.62 -4.94 12.40
CA ILE A 63 -7.00 -5.16 11.01
C ILE A 63 -7.14 -6.65 10.74
N ASN A 64 -8.25 -7.01 10.10
CA ASN A 64 -8.55 -8.37 9.68
C ASN A 64 -8.50 -8.42 8.15
N GLY A 65 -7.80 -9.41 7.60
CA GLY A 65 -7.74 -9.57 6.15
C GLY A 65 -6.67 -10.54 5.70
N SER A 66 -6.39 -10.47 4.40
CA SER A 66 -5.33 -11.23 3.74
C SER A 66 -4.45 -10.28 2.94
N GLY A 67 -3.16 -10.58 2.87
CA GLY A 67 -2.15 -9.82 2.16
C GLY A 67 -0.77 -10.21 2.68
N ASP A 68 0.29 -9.75 2.00
CA ASP A 68 1.65 -10.21 2.30
C ASP A 68 2.38 -9.30 3.31
N LYS A 69 1.88 -8.08 3.51
CA LYS A 69 2.49 -7.05 4.35
C LYS A 69 1.48 -6.02 4.82
N LEU A 70 1.78 -5.37 5.94
CA LEU A 70 1.07 -4.18 6.39
C LEU A 70 1.68 -2.95 5.75
N GLY A 71 0.85 -2.11 5.15
CA GLY A 71 1.23 -0.80 4.65
C GLY A 71 0.79 0.31 5.59
N ILE A 72 1.72 1.04 6.20
CA ILE A 72 1.42 2.06 7.21
C ILE A 72 1.84 3.43 6.70
N ARG A 73 0.92 4.40 6.72
CA ARG A 73 1.20 5.79 6.33
C ARG A 73 0.42 6.76 7.22
N ALA A 74 1.01 7.93 7.47
CA ALA A 74 0.35 9.04 8.14
C ALA A 74 0.69 10.34 7.40
N TYR A 75 -0.17 11.35 7.53
CA TYR A 75 0.14 12.67 6.96
C TYR A 75 1.42 13.23 7.61
N GLY A 76 2.27 13.86 6.79
CA GLY A 76 3.56 14.39 7.23
C GLY A 76 4.58 13.33 7.63
N HIS A 77 4.39 12.06 7.26
CA HIS A 77 5.31 10.97 7.58
C HIS A 77 5.61 10.10 6.36
N THR A 78 6.78 9.47 6.38
CA THR A 78 7.16 8.44 5.42
C THR A 78 6.31 7.18 5.57
N ARG A 79 6.07 6.48 4.46
CA ARG A 79 5.38 5.19 4.47
C ARG A 79 6.33 4.08 4.89
N VAL A 80 5.84 3.15 5.70
CA VAL A 80 6.52 1.90 6.04
C VAL A 80 5.70 0.72 5.58
N ASP A 81 6.36 -0.25 4.96
CA ASP A 81 5.80 -1.58 4.72
C ASP A 81 6.39 -2.53 5.77
N ALA A 82 5.54 -3.04 6.66
CA ALA A 82 5.94 -3.93 7.75
C ALA A 82 5.57 -5.39 7.42
N PRO A 83 6.43 -6.37 7.78
CA PRO A 83 6.07 -7.77 7.65
C PRO A 83 4.87 -8.10 8.54
N LEU A 84 4.13 -9.15 8.17
CA LEU A 84 3.08 -9.70 9.02
C LEU A 84 3.71 -10.40 10.22
N SER A 85 3.89 -9.66 11.31
CA SER A 85 4.34 -10.20 12.58
C SER A 85 3.22 -10.10 13.62
N ARG A 86 3.24 -11.04 14.57
CA ARG A 86 2.44 -10.96 15.80
C ARG A 86 3.20 -10.27 16.94
N ASP A 87 4.41 -9.78 16.67
CA ASP A 87 5.20 -9.04 17.64
C ASP A 87 4.48 -7.74 18.04
N SER A 88 4.62 -7.40 19.32
CA SER A 88 4.05 -6.18 19.90
C SER A 88 4.92 -4.94 19.69
N ALA A 89 6.02 -5.07 18.94
CA ALA A 89 6.93 -3.95 18.68
C ALA A 89 6.19 -2.83 17.92
N PRO A 90 6.28 -1.57 18.39
CA PRO A 90 5.64 -0.47 17.70
C PRO A 90 6.21 -0.25 16.30
N ILE A 91 5.33 0.03 15.35
CA ILE A 91 5.70 0.43 13.99
C ILE A 91 6.03 1.92 14.01
N ILE A 92 7.21 2.28 13.53
CA ILE A 92 7.76 3.63 13.65
C ILE A 92 7.73 4.33 12.30
N LEU A 93 7.09 5.51 12.24
CA LEU A 93 7.01 6.34 11.05
C LEU A 93 7.92 7.56 11.22
N ALA A 94 8.86 7.76 10.30
CA ALA A 94 9.70 8.95 10.32
C ALA A 94 8.95 10.15 9.75
N PRO A 95 8.95 11.32 10.41
CA PRO A 95 8.41 12.54 9.85
C PRO A 95 9.04 12.87 8.50
N PHE A 96 8.24 13.33 7.56
CA PHE A 96 8.67 13.80 6.25
C PHE A 96 8.42 15.30 6.16
N ILE A 97 9.51 16.07 6.14
CA ILE A 97 9.48 17.54 5.97
C ILE A 97 10.00 17.82 4.55
N PRO A 98 9.12 18.16 3.59
CA PRO A 98 9.54 18.45 2.23
C PRO A 98 10.39 19.72 2.18
N LYS A 99 11.54 19.62 1.53
CA LYS A 99 12.37 20.74 1.07
C LYS A 99 12.43 20.58 -0.43
N ALA A 100 11.53 21.26 -1.13
CA ALA A 100 11.22 20.95 -2.51
C ALA A 100 11.70 22.03 -3.48
N ILE A 101 12.12 21.58 -4.66
CA ILE A 101 12.21 22.42 -5.87
C ILE A 101 10.93 22.19 -6.67
N TYR A 102 10.43 23.24 -7.31
CA TYR A 102 9.31 23.15 -8.23
C TYR A 102 9.77 23.43 -9.67
N LEU A 103 9.37 22.55 -10.60
CA LEU A 103 9.54 22.73 -12.03
C LEU A 103 8.16 22.75 -12.69
N SER A 104 7.83 23.89 -13.31
CA SER A 104 6.63 24.00 -14.14
C SER A 104 6.70 23.07 -15.35
N PHE A 105 5.61 22.99 -16.11
CA PHE A 105 5.54 22.24 -17.36
C PHE A 105 6.70 22.57 -18.32
N TYR A 106 7.03 23.86 -18.45
CA TYR A 106 8.16 24.30 -19.27
C TYR A 106 9.50 23.92 -18.64
N GLY A 107 9.63 24.07 -17.31
CA GLY A 107 10.84 23.76 -16.57
C GLY A 107 11.22 22.28 -16.62
N ILE A 108 10.24 21.39 -16.46
CA ILE A 108 10.48 19.95 -16.55
C ILE A 108 10.72 19.51 -18.01
N GLY A 109 10.19 20.24 -19.01
CA GLY A 109 10.49 20.01 -20.42
C GLY A 109 11.93 20.36 -20.81
N ASP A 110 12.53 21.34 -20.14
CA ASP A 110 13.89 21.80 -20.42
C ASP A 110 14.97 20.92 -19.78
N LYS A 111 15.90 20.41 -20.60
CA LYS A 111 16.96 19.52 -20.11
C LYS A 111 17.89 20.21 -19.12
N SER A 112 18.27 21.47 -19.36
CA SER A 112 19.21 22.20 -18.52
C SER A 112 18.61 22.49 -17.14
N LEU A 113 17.34 22.89 -17.08
CA LEU A 113 16.63 23.11 -15.82
C LEU A 113 16.44 21.82 -15.03
N ARG A 114 16.18 20.68 -15.69
CA ARG A 114 16.17 19.37 -15.02
C ARG A 114 17.52 19.05 -14.39
N HIS A 115 18.63 19.27 -15.10
CA HIS A 115 19.97 18.99 -14.55
C HIS A 115 20.28 19.93 -13.39
N ALA A 116 19.98 21.22 -13.50
CA ALA A 116 20.17 22.17 -12.41
C ALA A 116 19.37 21.78 -11.15
N ALA A 117 18.12 21.32 -11.29
CA ALA A 117 17.33 20.84 -10.16
C ALA A 117 17.95 19.59 -9.51
N LEU A 118 18.46 18.65 -10.31
CA LEU A 118 19.19 17.48 -9.80
C LEU A 118 20.49 17.87 -9.10
N ASP A 119 21.22 18.85 -9.62
CA ASP A 119 22.46 19.36 -8.99
C ASP A 119 22.17 19.98 -7.63
N VAL A 120 21.09 20.75 -7.49
CA VAL A 120 20.67 21.31 -6.20
C VAL A 120 20.30 20.19 -5.23
N ILE A 121 19.54 19.18 -5.66
CA ILE A 121 19.19 18.01 -4.83
C ILE A 121 20.46 17.28 -4.35
N GLN A 122 21.47 17.12 -5.20
CA GLN A 122 22.72 16.43 -4.85
C GLN A 122 23.62 17.22 -3.90
N ARG A 123 23.56 18.55 -3.94
CA ARG A 123 24.50 19.43 -3.23
C ARG A 123 23.92 20.07 -1.97
N THR A 124 22.62 19.92 -1.74
CA THR A 124 21.90 20.58 -0.64
C THR A 124 21.01 19.57 0.07
N GLU A 125 20.26 20.05 1.07
CA GLU A 125 19.30 19.27 1.83
C GLU A 125 17.91 19.16 1.18
N VAL A 126 17.74 19.62 -0.06
CA VAL A 126 16.51 19.43 -0.83
C VAL A 126 16.22 17.93 -0.99
N ASN A 127 14.99 17.51 -0.69
CA ASN A 127 14.59 16.10 -0.63
C ASN A 127 13.32 15.78 -1.45
N ALA A 128 12.81 16.75 -2.21
CA ALA A 128 11.62 16.61 -3.03
C ALA A 128 11.72 17.44 -4.31
N LEU A 129 11.05 16.96 -5.36
CA LEU A 129 10.87 17.68 -6.62
C LEU A 129 9.39 17.63 -6.97
N VAL A 130 8.78 18.80 -7.15
CA VAL A 130 7.38 18.94 -7.62
C VAL A 130 7.43 19.32 -9.09
N ILE A 131 6.68 18.61 -9.92
CA ILE A 131 6.69 18.80 -11.37
C ILE A 131 5.27 18.91 -11.91
N ASP A 132 5.08 19.75 -12.92
CA ASP A 132 3.85 19.72 -13.71
C ASP A 132 4.04 18.85 -14.96
N LEU A 133 3.26 17.78 -15.05
CA LEU A 133 3.30 16.91 -16.23
C LEU A 133 2.55 17.48 -17.43
N LYS A 134 1.53 18.32 -17.18
CA LYS A 134 0.67 18.93 -18.21
C LYS A 134 0.59 20.43 -17.96
N GLY A 135 0.70 21.20 -19.04
CA GLY A 135 0.51 22.66 -19.00
C GLY A 135 -0.93 23.06 -19.29
N ASP A 136 -1.25 24.34 -19.07
CA ASP A 136 -2.61 24.88 -19.21
C ASP A 136 -3.20 24.76 -20.63
N ARG A 137 -2.33 24.62 -21.65
CA ARG A 137 -2.73 24.41 -23.06
C ARG A 137 -2.89 22.94 -23.44
N GLY A 138 -2.85 22.04 -22.46
CA GLY A 138 -3.05 20.61 -22.66
C GLY A 138 -1.83 19.83 -23.16
N GLY A 139 -0.69 20.49 -23.42
CA GLY A 139 0.56 19.81 -23.74
C GLY A 139 1.12 19.01 -22.55
N VAL A 140 1.78 17.88 -22.84
CA VAL A 140 2.44 17.01 -21.84
C VAL A 140 3.96 17.02 -22.02
N SER A 141 4.70 16.97 -20.91
CA SER A 141 6.16 17.16 -20.90
C SER A 141 6.98 15.91 -21.27
N PHE A 142 6.29 14.85 -21.71
CA PHE A 142 6.87 13.58 -22.12
C PHE A 142 6.17 13.07 -23.38
N LYS A 143 6.82 12.17 -24.13
CA LYS A 143 6.18 11.50 -25.28
C LYS A 143 5.16 10.49 -24.75
N SER A 144 3.89 10.75 -24.99
CA SER A 144 2.81 9.79 -24.70
C SER A 144 2.67 8.80 -25.87
N SER A 145 2.53 7.51 -25.56
CA SER A 145 2.10 6.49 -26.51
C SER A 145 0.57 6.38 -26.61
N ILE A 146 -0.17 7.19 -25.83
CA ILE A 146 -1.63 7.25 -25.86
C ILE A 146 -2.04 8.37 -26.84
N PRO A 147 -2.73 8.04 -27.95
CA PRO A 147 -3.03 9.00 -29.03
C PRO A 147 -3.87 10.23 -28.66
N LEU A 148 -4.52 10.23 -27.48
CA LEU A 148 -5.46 11.26 -27.01
C LEU A 148 -5.16 11.80 -25.59
N ALA A 149 -3.92 11.68 -25.11
CA ALA A 149 -3.50 12.19 -23.78
C ALA A 149 -3.27 13.72 -23.76
#